data_AF-M5GBX6-F1
#
_entry.id   AF-M5GBX6-F1
#
_cell.length_a   1.000
_cell.length_b   1.000
_cell.length_c   1.000
_cell.angle_alpha   90.00
_cell.angle_beta   90.00
_cell.angle_gamma   90.00
#
_symmetry.space_group_name_H-M   'P 1'
#
loop_
_entity.id
_entity.type
_entity.pdbx_description
1 polymer ?
#
loop_
_entity_poly.entity_id
_entity_poly.type
_entity_poly.pdbx_seq_one_letter_code
_entity_poly.pdbx_strand_id
1 'polypeptide(L)'
;DDGPLWVKYVEKAQEHDDALFKRWNEEIDVFLIFTGLFSAVLSAFIIASMASLQPDSGQATADGLAAISAQLVALSGGTVPPTSAFQSAPFQISASTLIVNILWFISLFVSLLSAVAAMLAKEWLREYNEHVSCVPRERVLQRQLRFECLNAWKVPSIISFLPLAIHGAVFPFFTGLVVYAQSVSWVLFSIIVLTVLVVAFALYTGSAMAPILWV
;
A
#
# COMPACT_ATOMS: atom_id res chain seq x y z
N ASP A 1 4.54 -51.01 24.62
CA ASP A 1 3.95 -50.07 25.58
C ASP A 1 4.53 -48.71 25.23
N ASP A 2 3.90 -48.08 24.25
CA ASP A 2 4.54 -47.05 23.42
C ASP A 2 4.18 -45.63 23.90
N GLY A 3 3.44 -45.55 25.02
CA GLY A 3 3.01 -44.32 25.68
C GLY A 3 4.13 -43.30 25.91
N PRO A 4 5.33 -43.69 26.40
CA PRO A 4 6.42 -42.75 26.64
C PRO A 4 6.95 -42.08 25.36
N LEU A 5 6.94 -42.79 24.23
CA LEU A 5 7.41 -42.27 22.94
C LEU A 5 6.44 -41.23 22.38
N TRP A 6 5.13 -41.48 22.47
CA TRP A 6 4.11 -40.53 22.03
C TRP A 6 4.13 -39.24 22.85
N VAL A 7 4.35 -39.33 24.17
CA VAL A 7 4.48 -38.14 25.03
C VAL A 7 5.69 -37.30 24.62
N LYS A 8 6.86 -37.94 24.44
CA LYS A 8 8.09 -37.24 24.01
C LYS A 8 7.98 -36.64 22.61
N TYR A 9 7.28 -37.32 21.70
CA TYR A 9 7.01 -36.79 20.36
C TYR A 9 6.11 -35.56 20.43
N VAL A 10 5.00 -35.62 21.18
CA VAL A 10 4.07 -34.47 21.36
C VAL A 10 4.82 -33.26 21.91
N GLU A 11 5.67 -33.45 22.92
CA GLU A 11 6.48 -32.38 23.51
C GLU A 11 7.38 -31.72 22.45
N LYS A 12 8.18 -32.51 21.73
CA LYS A 12 9.07 -31.98 20.68
C LYS A 12 8.34 -31.32 19.52
N ALA A 13 7.21 -31.90 19.13
CA ALA A 13 6.38 -31.41 18.05
C ALA A 13 5.72 -30.07 18.41
N GLN A 14 5.26 -29.94 19.65
CA GLN A 14 4.67 -28.71 20.19
C GLN A 14 5.71 -27.59 20.32
N GLU A 15 6.92 -27.89 20.82
CA GLU A 15 8.03 -26.90 20.84
C GLU A 15 8.31 -26.32 19.45
N HIS A 16 8.30 -27.17 18.42
CA HIS A 16 8.55 -26.75 17.04
C HIS A 16 7.41 -25.87 16.48
N ASP A 17 6.16 -26.28 16.69
CA ASP A 17 4.99 -25.54 16.21
C ASP A 17 4.86 -24.19 16.92
N ASP A 18 5.06 -24.16 18.23
CA ASP A 18 5.02 -22.93 19.02
C ASP A 18 6.07 -21.92 18.53
N ALA A 19 7.28 -22.39 18.21
CA ALA A 19 8.33 -21.55 17.65
C ALA A 19 7.97 -21.01 16.25
N LEU A 20 7.42 -21.87 15.37
CA LEU A 20 7.00 -21.47 14.03
C LEU A 20 5.84 -20.47 14.06
N PHE A 21 4.80 -20.73 14.85
CA PHE A 21 3.64 -19.86 14.94
C PHE A 21 3.94 -18.55 15.64
N LYS A 22 4.80 -18.56 16.64
CA LYS A 22 5.27 -17.31 17.25
C LYS A 22 5.92 -16.41 16.19
N ARG A 23 6.85 -16.95 15.41
CA ARG A 23 7.51 -16.19 14.32
C ARG A 23 6.50 -15.67 13.30
N TRP A 24 5.61 -16.53 12.80
CA TRP A 24 4.62 -16.13 11.79
C TRP A 24 3.62 -15.11 12.32
N ASN A 25 3.16 -15.24 13.56
CA ASN A 25 2.28 -14.24 14.17
C ASN A 25 2.98 -12.89 14.33
N GLU A 26 4.24 -12.87 14.79
CA GLU A 26 5.03 -11.64 14.89
C GLU A 26 5.23 -10.98 13.51
N GLU A 27 5.55 -11.76 12.48
CA GLU A 27 5.68 -11.28 11.10
C GLU A 27 4.35 -10.70 10.57
N ILE A 28 3.23 -11.40 10.76
CA ILE A 28 1.90 -10.95 10.35
C ILE A 28 1.48 -9.68 11.11
N ASP A 29 1.76 -9.58 12.40
CA ASP A 29 1.41 -8.42 13.21
C ASP A 29 2.15 -7.16 12.77
N VAL A 30 3.47 -7.27 12.55
CA VAL A 30 4.28 -6.17 11.97
C VAL A 30 3.76 -5.79 10.59
N PHE A 31 3.46 -6.78 9.76
CA PHE A 31 2.93 -6.58 8.42
C PHE A 31 1.59 -5.82 8.43
N LEU A 32 0.64 -6.20 9.30
CA LEU A 32 -0.67 -5.55 9.41
C LEU A 32 -0.55 -4.11 9.87
N ILE A 33 0.33 -3.81 10.82
CA ILE A 33 0.60 -2.43 11.27
C ILE A 33 1.13 -1.59 10.12
N PHE A 34 2.15 -2.09 9.41
CA PHE A 34 2.74 -1.38 8.28
C PHE A 34 1.73 -1.16 7.15
N THR A 35 0.94 -2.18 6.81
CA THR A 35 -0.07 -2.12 5.75
C THR A 35 -1.20 -1.16 6.10
N GLY A 36 -1.64 -1.12 7.36
CA GLY A 36 -2.62 -0.16 7.85
C GLY A 36 -2.12 1.29 7.75
N LEU A 37 -0.89 1.55 8.22
CA LEU A 37 -0.26 2.88 8.12
C LEU A 37 -0.09 3.32 6.66
N PHE A 38 0.39 2.43 5.80
CA PHE A 38 0.53 2.70 4.37
C PHE A 38 -0.82 3.03 3.72
N SER A 39 -1.87 2.26 4.02
CA SER A 39 -3.22 2.50 3.49
C SER A 39 -3.81 3.83 3.96
N ALA A 40 -3.54 4.23 5.20
CA ALA A 40 -3.98 5.52 5.74
C ALA A 40 -3.29 6.70 5.02
N VAL A 41 -1.96 6.64 4.87
CA VAL A 41 -1.19 7.64 4.13
C VAL A 41 -1.68 7.72 2.68
N LEU A 42 -1.83 6.59 2.02
CA LEU A 42 -2.28 6.51 0.63
C LEU A 42 -3.70 7.07 0.45
N SER A 43 -4.59 6.81 1.40
CA SER A 43 -5.96 7.35 1.39
C SER A 43 -5.96 8.88 1.48
N ALA A 44 -5.06 9.50 2.26
CA ALA A 44 -4.91 10.95 2.32
C ALA A 44 -4.49 11.53 0.95
N PHE A 45 -3.55 10.87 0.26
CA PHE A 45 -3.15 11.27 -1.10
C PHE A 45 -4.30 11.13 -2.10
N ILE A 46 -5.03 10.00 -2.08
CA ILE A 46 -6.20 9.80 -2.95
C ILE A 46 -7.26 10.88 -2.72
N ILE A 47 -7.56 11.21 -1.47
CA ILE A 47 -8.51 12.30 -1.16
C ILE A 47 -8.01 13.63 -1.73
N ALA A 48 -6.71 13.92 -1.60
CA ALA A 48 -6.12 15.14 -2.16
C ALA A 48 -6.16 15.17 -3.70
N SER A 49 -5.93 14.06 -4.40
CA SER A 49 -5.96 14.03 -5.88
C SER A 49 -7.36 13.95 -6.47
N MET A 50 -8.36 13.48 -5.72
CA MET A 50 -9.76 13.44 -6.18
C MET A 50 -10.30 14.84 -6.52
N ALA A 51 -9.83 15.88 -5.82
CA ALA A 51 -10.17 17.27 -6.14
C ALA A 51 -9.74 17.64 -7.58
N SER A 52 -8.63 17.10 -8.07
CA SER A 52 -8.13 17.35 -9.42
C SER A 52 -8.90 16.59 -10.51
N LEU A 53 -9.78 15.66 -10.14
CA LEU A 53 -10.66 14.93 -11.06
C LEU A 53 -12.05 15.56 -11.19
N GLN A 54 -12.34 16.62 -10.42
CA GLN A 54 -13.61 17.33 -10.46
C GLN A 54 -13.44 18.75 -11.02
N PRO A 55 -14.47 19.31 -11.69
CA PRO A 55 -14.44 20.71 -12.10
C PRO A 55 -14.33 21.63 -10.89
N ASP A 56 -13.38 22.57 -10.93
CA ASP A 56 -13.25 23.60 -9.90
C ASP A 56 -14.33 24.68 -10.10
N SER A 57 -15.43 24.54 -9.36
CA SER A 57 -16.53 25.51 -9.36
C SER A 57 -16.11 26.87 -8.80
N GLY A 58 -15.11 26.90 -7.92
CA GLY A 58 -14.53 28.13 -7.37
C GLY A 58 -13.80 28.91 -8.45
N GLN A 59 -12.92 28.24 -9.19
CA GLN A 59 -12.19 28.87 -10.30
C GLN A 59 -13.14 29.34 -11.40
N ALA A 60 -14.14 28.53 -11.79
CA ALA A 60 -15.13 28.94 -12.79
C ALA A 60 -15.93 30.18 -12.35
N THR A 61 -16.22 30.31 -11.05
CA THR A 61 -16.89 31.48 -10.49
C THR A 61 -15.97 32.70 -10.50
N ALA A 62 -14.70 32.54 -10.13
CA ALA A 62 -13.70 33.61 -10.15
C ALA A 62 -13.47 34.14 -11.58
N ASP A 63 -13.36 33.24 -12.56
CA ASP A 63 -13.21 33.58 -13.97
C ASP A 63 -14.46 34.31 -14.50
N GLY A 64 -15.66 33.88 -14.10
CA GLY A 64 -16.92 34.56 -14.41
C GLY A 64 -16.99 35.97 -13.81
N LEU A 65 -16.57 36.16 -12.55
CA LEU A 65 -16.49 37.48 -11.91
C LEU A 65 -15.47 38.38 -12.62
N ALA A 66 -14.31 37.84 -13.02
CA ALA A 66 -13.32 38.58 -13.78
C ALA A 66 -13.86 39.02 -15.15
N ALA A 67 -14.62 38.15 -15.83
CA ALA A 67 -15.29 38.48 -17.09
C ALA A 67 -16.35 39.59 -16.89
N ILE A 68 -17.16 39.52 -15.83
CA ILE A 68 -18.14 40.58 -15.50
C ILE A 68 -17.43 41.90 -15.20
N SER A 69 -16.33 41.87 -14.42
CA SER A 69 -15.53 43.05 -14.12
C SER A 69 -14.99 43.72 -15.38
N ALA A 70 -14.45 42.92 -16.32
CA ALA A 70 -13.98 43.41 -17.61
C ALA A 70 -15.11 44.03 -18.46
N GLN A 71 -16.30 43.42 -18.46
CA GLN A 71 -17.47 43.99 -19.13
C GLN A 71 -17.91 45.32 -18.51
N LEU A 72 -17.92 45.44 -17.18
CA LEU A 72 -18.27 46.67 -16.48
C LEU A 72 -17.32 47.83 -16.83
N VAL A 73 -16.02 47.54 -16.93
CA VAL A 73 -15.01 48.51 -17.39
C VAL A 73 -15.26 48.91 -18.84
N ALA A 74 -15.60 47.97 -19.73
CA ALA A 74 -15.93 48.28 -21.12
C ALA A 74 -17.14 49.22 -21.24
N LEU A 75 -18.20 48.98 -20.45
CA LEU A 75 -19.39 49.85 -20.36
C LEU A 75 -19.08 51.27 -19.85
N SER A 76 -18.02 51.45 -19.05
CA SER A 76 -17.65 52.74 -18.46
C SER A 76 -16.92 53.71 -19.41
N GLY A 77 -16.69 53.33 -20.67
CA GLY A 77 -16.14 54.23 -21.70
C GLY A 77 -14.96 53.68 -22.51
N GLY A 78 -14.64 52.39 -22.39
CA GLY A 78 -13.60 51.74 -23.19
C GLY A 78 -14.14 51.22 -24.53
N THR A 79 -13.57 51.67 -25.66
CA THR A 79 -13.81 51.07 -26.98
C THR A 79 -13.22 49.66 -27.05
N VAL A 80 -14.03 48.64 -26.76
CA VAL A 80 -13.65 47.22 -26.78
C VAL A 80 -14.66 46.45 -27.67
N PRO A 81 -14.23 45.40 -28.41
CA PRO A 81 -15.10 44.64 -29.32
C PRO A 81 -16.27 43.98 -28.59
N PRO A 82 -17.34 43.56 -29.31
CA PRO A 82 -18.47 42.85 -28.70
C PRO A 82 -17.97 41.57 -28.04
N THR A 83 -17.98 41.55 -26.71
CA THR A 83 -17.62 40.37 -25.91
C THR A 83 -18.78 39.39 -25.90
N SER A 84 -18.53 38.14 -26.31
CA SER A 84 -19.47 37.03 -26.15
C SER A 84 -19.76 36.77 -24.66
N ALA A 85 -20.92 36.17 -24.36
CA ALA A 85 -21.23 35.71 -23.01
C ALA A 85 -20.11 34.80 -22.50
N PHE A 86 -19.74 34.95 -21.22
CA PHE A 86 -18.75 34.07 -20.60
C PHE A 86 -19.25 32.63 -20.66
N GLN A 87 -18.43 31.76 -21.23
CA GLN A 87 -18.67 30.32 -21.24
C GLN A 87 -17.48 29.63 -20.60
N SER A 88 -17.73 28.92 -19.51
CA SER A 88 -16.71 28.14 -18.82
C SER A 88 -16.10 27.14 -19.80
N ALA A 89 -14.77 27.04 -19.82
CA ALA A 89 -14.10 26.03 -20.61
C ALA A 89 -14.59 24.62 -20.22
N PRO A 90 -14.76 23.69 -21.18
CA PRO A 90 -15.17 22.33 -20.85
C PRO A 90 -14.11 21.71 -19.93
N PHE A 91 -14.57 21.05 -18.87
CA PHE A 91 -13.69 20.37 -17.94
C PHE A 91 -12.91 19.27 -18.66
N GLN A 92 -11.58 19.35 -18.63
CA GLN A 92 -10.69 18.35 -19.21
C GLN A 92 -9.70 17.87 -18.16
N ILE A 93 -9.63 16.56 -17.97
CA ILE A 93 -8.71 15.92 -17.04
C ILE A 93 -7.39 15.67 -17.77
N SER A 94 -6.27 16.11 -17.18
CA SER A 94 -4.95 15.79 -17.68
C SER A 94 -4.67 14.29 -17.60
N ALA A 95 -4.07 13.71 -18.64
CA ALA A 95 -3.68 12.29 -18.64
C ALA A 95 -2.78 11.93 -17.44
N SER A 96 -1.91 12.87 -17.02
CA SER A 96 -1.05 12.69 -15.84
C SER A 96 -1.85 12.51 -14.54
N THR A 97 -2.87 13.34 -14.31
CA THR A 97 -3.79 13.24 -13.17
C THR A 97 -4.51 11.90 -13.14
N LEU A 98 -4.96 11.44 -14.30
CA LEU A 98 -5.65 10.15 -14.43
C LEU A 98 -4.71 8.99 -14.08
N ILE A 99 -3.48 8.98 -14.63
CA ILE A 99 -2.47 7.95 -14.34
C ILE A 99 -2.11 7.91 -12.84
N VAL A 100 -1.91 9.06 -12.20
CA VAL A 100 -1.62 9.15 -10.76
C VAL A 100 -2.71 8.48 -9.94
N ASN A 101 -3.97 8.83 -10.21
CA ASN A 101 -5.09 8.26 -9.47
C ASN A 101 -5.20 6.74 -9.70
N ILE A 102 -5.04 6.26 -10.95
CA ILE A 102 -5.02 4.82 -11.24
C ILE A 102 -3.94 4.11 -10.42
N LEU A 103 -2.71 4.63 -10.42
CA LEU A 103 -1.60 4.03 -9.69
C LEU A 103 -1.87 3.97 -8.18
N TRP A 104 -2.43 5.04 -7.62
CA TRP A 104 -2.77 5.10 -6.19
C TRP A 104 -3.93 4.16 -5.83
N PHE A 105 -4.98 4.06 -6.65
CA PHE A 105 -6.06 3.10 -6.44
C PHE A 105 -5.58 1.66 -6.54
N ILE A 106 -4.72 1.33 -7.52
CA ILE A 106 -4.10 0.00 -7.63
C ILE A 106 -3.29 -0.31 -6.37
N SER A 107 -2.45 0.63 -5.95
CA SER A 107 -1.67 0.50 -4.72
C SER A 107 -2.56 0.24 -3.50
N LEU A 108 -3.67 0.98 -3.38
CA LEU A 108 -4.60 0.85 -2.25
C LEU A 108 -5.26 -0.53 -2.27
N PHE A 109 -5.72 -0.95 -3.44
CA PHE A 109 -6.37 -2.25 -3.62
C PHE A 109 -5.44 -3.41 -3.27
N VAL A 110 -4.19 -3.40 -3.78
CA VAL A 110 -3.19 -4.43 -3.46
C VAL A 110 -2.86 -4.44 -1.97
N SER A 111 -2.71 -3.25 -1.36
CA SER A 111 -2.49 -3.11 0.09
C SER A 111 -3.63 -3.74 0.90
N LEU A 112 -4.89 -3.39 0.62
CA LEU A 112 -6.03 -3.97 1.34
C LEU A 112 -6.15 -5.48 1.11
N LEU A 113 -5.96 -5.96 -0.11
CA LEU A 113 -6.02 -7.39 -0.41
C LEU A 113 -4.95 -8.17 0.37
N SER A 114 -3.74 -7.59 0.49
CA SER A 114 -2.66 -8.18 1.28
C SER A 114 -2.98 -8.18 2.79
N ALA A 115 -3.63 -7.14 3.31
CA ALA A 115 -4.10 -7.11 4.70
C ALA A 115 -5.17 -8.19 4.98
N VAL A 116 -6.11 -8.40 4.04
CA VAL A 116 -7.11 -9.46 4.15
C VAL A 116 -6.44 -10.85 4.14
N ALA A 117 -5.47 -11.07 3.25
CA ALA A 117 -4.70 -12.32 3.23
C ALA A 117 -3.94 -12.57 4.55
N ALA A 118 -3.35 -11.52 5.12
CA ALA A 118 -2.66 -11.60 6.42
C ALA A 118 -3.63 -11.93 7.57
N MET A 119 -4.82 -11.32 7.59
CA MET A 119 -5.85 -11.65 8.57
C MET A 119 -6.36 -13.09 8.43
N LEU A 120 -6.56 -13.58 7.20
CA LEU A 120 -6.92 -14.98 6.96
C LEU A 120 -5.83 -15.95 7.43
N ALA A 121 -4.56 -15.63 7.16
CA ALA A 121 -3.44 -16.41 7.66
C ALA A 121 -3.45 -16.48 9.19
N LYS A 122 -3.68 -15.35 9.86
CA LYS A 122 -3.78 -15.28 11.33
C LYS A 122 -4.93 -16.13 11.88
N GLU A 123 -6.06 -16.13 11.20
CA GLU A 123 -7.22 -16.95 11.57
C GLU A 123 -6.92 -18.45 11.47
N TRP A 124 -6.24 -18.89 10.41
CA TRP A 124 -5.81 -20.29 10.28
C TRP A 124 -4.80 -20.71 11.34
N LEU A 125 -3.87 -19.82 11.73
CA LEU A 125 -2.92 -20.08 12.81
C LEU A 125 -3.63 -20.19 14.17
N ARG A 126 -4.67 -19.40 14.39
CA ARG A 126 -5.50 -19.51 15.60
C ARG A 126 -6.20 -20.87 15.67
N GLU A 127 -6.92 -21.24 14.60
CA GLU A 127 -7.68 -22.50 14.55
C GLU A 127 -6.79 -23.74 14.71
N TYR A 128 -5.53 -23.67 14.25
CA TYR A 128 -4.58 -24.77 14.40
C TYR A 128 -4.38 -25.18 15.87
N ASN A 129 -4.35 -24.22 16.78
CA ASN A 129 -4.08 -24.44 18.20
C ASN A 129 -5.34 -24.61 19.06
N GLU A 130 -6.54 -24.44 18.49
CA GLU A 130 -7.78 -24.62 19.24
C GLU A 130 -8.22 -26.10 19.33
N HIS A 131 -8.91 -26.47 20.41
CA HIS A 131 -9.55 -27.80 20.57
C HIS A 131 -8.60 -29.01 20.47
N VAL A 132 -7.47 -28.98 21.18
CA VAL A 132 -6.49 -30.08 21.19
C VAL A 132 -6.94 -31.25 22.07
N SER A 133 -6.95 -32.48 21.54
CA SER A 133 -7.31 -33.69 22.33
C SER A 133 -6.38 -33.89 23.55
N CYS A 134 -6.93 -34.37 24.66
CA CYS A 134 -6.18 -34.74 25.87
C CYS A 134 -5.42 -36.08 25.72
N VAL A 135 -5.76 -36.90 24.72
CA VAL A 135 -5.13 -38.19 24.47
C VAL A 135 -3.89 -38.00 23.58
N PRO A 136 -2.67 -38.40 24.02
CA PRO A 136 -1.43 -38.13 23.28
C PRO A 136 -1.43 -38.65 21.85
N ARG A 137 -1.93 -39.87 21.62
CA ARG A 137 -1.99 -40.47 20.28
C ARG A 137 -2.94 -39.74 19.35
N GLU A 138 -4.13 -39.37 19.83
CA GLU A 138 -5.12 -38.62 19.03
C GLU A 138 -4.63 -37.20 18.73
N ARG A 139 -3.98 -36.56 19.71
CA ARG A 139 -3.34 -35.25 19.55
C ARG A 139 -2.32 -35.24 18.42
N VAL A 140 -1.47 -36.27 18.33
CA VAL A 140 -0.49 -36.39 17.24
C VAL A 140 -1.17 -36.50 15.88
N LEU A 141 -2.21 -37.32 15.76
CA LEU A 141 -2.96 -37.48 14.51
C LEU A 141 -3.66 -36.18 14.09
N GLN A 142 -4.33 -35.51 15.04
CA GLN A 142 -5.00 -34.23 14.80
C GLN A 142 -4.01 -33.14 14.36
N ARG A 143 -2.87 -33.03 15.05
CA ARG A 143 -1.78 -32.11 14.68
C ARG A 143 -1.30 -32.37 13.26
N GLN A 144 -1.03 -33.64 12.93
CA GLN A 144 -0.49 -34.01 11.63
C GLN A 144 -1.48 -33.65 10.50
N LEU A 145 -2.76 -33.97 10.68
CA LEU A 145 -3.81 -33.59 9.72
C LEU A 145 -3.91 -32.08 9.53
N ARG A 146 -3.91 -31.30 10.62
CA ARG A 146 -3.94 -29.84 10.55
C ARG A 146 -2.71 -29.26 9.87
N PHE A 147 -1.53 -29.83 10.13
CA PHE A 147 -0.28 -29.39 9.52
C PHE A 147 -0.24 -29.70 8.02
N GLU A 148 -0.73 -30.87 7.63
CA GLU A 148 -0.92 -31.23 6.22
C GLU A 148 -1.93 -30.31 5.53
N CYS A 149 -3.03 -29.95 6.20
CA CYS A 149 -3.97 -28.96 5.69
C CYS A 149 -3.28 -27.59 5.51
N LEU A 150 -2.56 -27.06 6.51
CA LEU A 150 -1.84 -25.78 6.37
C LEU A 150 -0.89 -25.77 5.17
N ASN A 151 -0.19 -26.88 4.93
CA ASN A 151 0.71 -27.02 3.79
C ASN A 151 -0.03 -27.19 2.45
N ALA A 152 -1.16 -27.89 2.44
CA ALA A 152 -2.01 -28.06 1.26
C ALA A 152 -2.62 -26.71 0.82
N TRP A 153 -3.06 -25.90 1.78
CA TRP A 153 -3.56 -24.53 1.57
C TRP A 153 -2.46 -23.49 1.36
N LYS A 154 -1.18 -23.90 1.39
CA LYS A 154 -0.01 -23.03 1.14
C LYS A 154 0.07 -21.83 2.09
N VAL A 155 -0.43 -21.97 3.32
CA VAL A 155 -0.35 -20.91 4.34
C VAL A 155 1.08 -20.38 4.55
N PRO A 156 2.12 -21.24 4.65
CA PRO A 156 3.50 -20.75 4.79
C PRO A 156 3.94 -19.90 3.60
N SER A 157 3.51 -20.25 2.39
CA SER A 157 3.81 -19.50 1.16
C SER A 157 3.07 -18.17 1.11
N ILE A 158 1.82 -18.13 1.57
CA ILE A 158 1.03 -16.88 1.70
C ILE A 158 1.74 -15.92 2.65
N ILE A 159 2.13 -16.39 3.84
CA ILE A 159 2.82 -15.57 4.85
C ILE A 159 4.15 -15.04 4.29
N SER A 160 4.92 -15.90 3.62
CA SER A 160 6.19 -15.51 3.00
C SER A 160 6.01 -14.51 1.83
N PHE A 161 4.84 -14.49 1.20
CA PHE A 161 4.51 -13.58 0.10
C PHE A 161 3.99 -12.21 0.57
N LEU A 162 3.51 -12.10 1.81
CA LEU A 162 2.96 -10.84 2.35
C LEU A 162 3.92 -9.65 2.15
N PRO A 163 5.21 -9.73 2.54
CA PRO A 163 6.14 -8.60 2.33
C PRO A 163 6.31 -8.23 0.86
N LEU A 164 6.29 -9.22 -0.03
CA LEU A 164 6.40 -8.98 -1.47
C LEU A 164 5.15 -8.28 -2.03
N ALA A 165 3.96 -8.66 -1.53
CA ALA A 165 2.70 -8.03 -1.92
C ALA A 165 2.66 -6.54 -1.58
N ILE A 166 3.12 -6.17 -0.37
CA ILE A 166 3.17 -4.75 0.01
C ILE A 166 4.22 -3.97 -0.77
N HIS A 167 5.37 -4.55 -1.08
CA HIS A 167 6.31 -3.92 -2.02
C HIS A 167 5.66 -3.69 -3.38
N GLY A 168 4.87 -4.63 -3.87
CA GLY A 168 4.06 -4.50 -5.08
C GLY A 168 3.06 -3.33 -5.05
N ALA A 169 2.57 -2.93 -3.87
CA ALA A 169 1.74 -1.74 -3.71
C ALA A 169 2.59 -0.45 -3.59
N VAL A 170 3.71 -0.52 -2.90
CA VAL A 170 4.60 0.62 -2.64
C VAL A 170 5.21 1.20 -3.94
N PHE A 171 5.57 0.35 -4.90
CA PHE A 171 6.11 0.79 -6.20
C PHE A 171 5.18 1.72 -7.00
N PRO A 172 3.92 1.33 -7.30
CA PRO A 172 2.99 2.22 -8.00
C PRO A 172 2.66 3.47 -7.18
N PHE A 173 2.60 3.39 -5.83
CA PHE A 173 2.43 4.57 -5.00
C PHE A 173 3.53 5.61 -5.20
N PHE A 174 4.80 5.22 -5.07
CA PHE A 174 5.92 6.14 -5.27
C PHE A 174 6.02 6.65 -6.71
N THR A 175 5.71 5.79 -7.69
CA THR A 175 5.64 6.22 -9.10
C THR A 175 4.59 7.31 -9.27
N GLY A 176 3.40 7.13 -8.71
CA GLY A 176 2.34 8.14 -8.69
C GLY A 176 2.76 9.41 -7.96
N LEU A 177 3.51 9.29 -6.86
CA LEU A 177 4.00 10.44 -6.09
C LEU A 177 4.96 11.33 -6.91
N VAL A 178 5.87 10.73 -7.67
CA VAL A 178 6.81 11.47 -8.54
C VAL A 178 6.06 12.19 -9.66
N VAL A 179 5.12 11.52 -10.32
CA VAL A 179 4.29 12.12 -11.38
C VAL A 179 3.40 13.22 -10.82
N TYR A 180 2.81 13.01 -9.64
CA TYR A 180 2.01 14.01 -8.94
C TYR A 180 2.83 15.25 -8.59
N ALA A 181 4.05 15.08 -8.05
CA ALA A 181 4.92 16.20 -7.73
C ALA A 181 5.23 17.07 -8.96
N GLN A 182 5.44 16.45 -10.12
CA GLN A 182 5.62 17.16 -11.38
C GLN A 182 4.40 18.02 -11.75
N SER A 183 3.19 17.51 -11.53
CA SER A 183 1.95 18.26 -11.83
C SER A 183 1.73 19.47 -10.91
N VAL A 184 2.25 19.42 -9.67
CA VAL A 184 2.09 20.49 -8.69
C VAL A 184 3.17 21.57 -8.84
N SER A 185 4.44 21.18 -8.92
CA SER A 185 5.55 22.12 -9.04
C SER A 185 6.82 21.44 -9.55
N TRP A 186 7.46 22.06 -10.54
CA TRP A 186 8.75 21.61 -11.05
C TRP A 186 9.85 21.58 -9.97
N VAL A 187 9.78 22.50 -8.99
CA VAL A 187 10.74 22.56 -7.88
C VAL A 187 10.57 21.35 -6.96
N LEU A 188 9.32 21.00 -6.59
CA LEU A 188 9.02 19.84 -5.76
C LEU A 188 9.49 18.54 -6.42
N PHE A 189 9.20 18.38 -7.71
CA PHE A 189 9.66 17.25 -8.50
C PHE A 189 11.18 17.10 -8.48
N SER A 190 11.91 18.20 -8.75
CA SER A 190 13.37 18.19 -8.82
C SER A 190 14.00 17.80 -7.48
N ILE A 191 13.48 18.31 -6.36
CA ILE A 191 13.98 17.99 -5.02
C ILE A 191 13.73 16.51 -4.68
N ILE A 192 12.53 16.00 -4.96
CA ILE A 192 12.19 14.58 -4.70
C ILE A 192 13.10 13.65 -5.51
N VAL A 193 13.24 13.90 -6.82
CA VAL A 193 14.07 13.08 -7.70
C VAL A 193 15.54 13.12 -7.26
N LEU A 194 16.08 14.32 -6.95
CA LEU A 194 17.44 14.45 -6.46
C LEU A 194 17.65 13.66 -5.16
N THR A 195 16.71 13.75 -4.22
CA THR A 195 16.79 13.02 -2.93
C THR A 195 16.81 11.51 -3.17
N VAL A 196 15.93 11.00 -4.04
CA VAL A 196 15.89 9.57 -4.40
C VAL A 196 17.21 9.12 -5.03
N LEU A 197 17.77 9.92 -5.94
CA LEU A 197 19.05 9.60 -6.60
C LEU A 197 20.22 9.58 -5.60
N VAL A 198 20.28 10.53 -4.67
CA VAL A 198 21.33 10.57 -3.64
C VAL A 198 21.23 9.36 -2.72
N VAL A 199 20.03 9.01 -2.26
CA VAL A 199 19.82 7.82 -1.42
C VAL A 199 20.17 6.55 -2.17
N ALA A 200 19.73 6.41 -3.43
CA ALA A 200 20.07 5.25 -4.26
C ALA A 200 21.58 5.12 -4.49
N PHE A 201 22.26 6.24 -4.74
CA PHE A 201 23.72 6.27 -4.88
C PHE A 201 24.43 5.87 -3.58
N ALA A 202 23.97 6.36 -2.42
CA ALA A 202 24.51 5.99 -1.12
C ALA A 202 24.31 4.49 -0.81
N LEU A 203 23.13 3.95 -1.10
CA LEU A 203 22.85 2.53 -0.94
C LEU A 203 23.68 1.66 -1.89
N TYR A 204 23.82 2.07 -3.16
CA TYR A 204 24.64 1.37 -4.14
C TYR A 204 26.11 1.33 -3.73
N THR A 205 26.67 2.50 -3.38
CA THR A 205 28.07 2.60 -2.94
C THR A 205 28.32 1.81 -1.65
N GLY A 206 27.43 1.94 -0.66
CA GLY A 206 27.51 1.15 0.57
C GLY A 206 27.45 -0.35 0.32
N SER A 207 26.54 -0.81 -0.54
CA SER A 207 26.40 -2.22 -0.89
C SER A 207 27.61 -2.74 -1.70
N ALA A 208 28.15 -1.91 -2.60
CA ALA A 208 29.35 -2.23 -3.38
C ALA A 208 30.61 -2.30 -2.50
N MET A 209 30.68 -1.46 -1.46
CA MET A 209 31.80 -1.45 -0.50
C MET A 209 31.67 -2.50 0.60
N ALA A 210 30.45 -3.00 0.90
CA ALA A 210 30.21 -4.01 1.92
C ALA A 210 31.14 -5.24 1.82
N PRO A 211 31.32 -5.90 0.66
CA PRO A 211 32.23 -7.03 0.55
C PRO A 211 33.71 -6.65 0.70
N ILE A 212 34.09 -5.39 0.44
CA ILE A 212 35.48 -4.92 0.59
C ILE A 212 35.82 -4.68 2.07
N LEU A 213 34.84 -4.27 2.87
CA LEU A 213 35.00 -3.99 4.30
C LEU A 213 34.93 -5.24 5.19
N TRP A 214 34.45 -6.37 4.64
CA TRP A 214 34.28 -7.64 5.35
C TRP A 214 35.39 -8.67 5.01
N VAL A 215 36.42 -8.26 4.26
CA VAL A 215 37.67 -8.98 4.01
C VAL A 215 38.78 -8.32 4.80
#